data_AF-A0A7Y6DJJ0-F1
#
_entry.id   AF-A0A7Y6DJJ0-F1
#
_cell.length_a   1.000
_cell.length_b   1.000
_cell.length_c   1.000
_cell.angle_alpha   90.00
_cell.angle_beta   90.00
_cell.angle_gamma   90.00
#
_symmetry.space_group_name_H-M   'P 1'
#
loop_
_entity.id
_entity.type
_entity.pdbx_description
1 polymer ?
#
loop_
_entity_poly.entity_id
_entity_poly.type
_entity_poly.pdbx_seq_one_letter_code
_entity_poly.pdbx_strand_id
1 'polypeptide(L)'
;MNTQTLFIPKDKTPTLKENVFTWNLSGNPIVANKAFFYLHVFPPTGEKSWAFSGSTGALEEENLFIFGFSVPYISEDVFDNSYTLDGGLHFYHGHSIPAPEGFWGYRVVTADSAELSVRLDPVKRTASGDFAAVFRTDGYRLDPRGTFNLRMDDQN
;
A
#
# COMPACT_ATOMS: atom_id res chain seq x y z
N MET A 1 -11.71 7.24 -16.67
CA MET A 1 -12.24 7.21 -15.29
C MET A 1 -11.36 6.21 -14.55
N ASN A 2 -10.43 6.67 -13.72
CA ASN A 2 -9.52 5.77 -13.00
C ASN A 2 -10.23 5.30 -11.73
N THR A 3 -10.80 4.09 -11.78
CA THR A 3 -11.30 3.42 -10.58
C THR A 3 -10.10 3.11 -9.68
N GLN A 4 -10.21 3.43 -8.39
CA GLN A 4 -9.17 3.11 -7.41
C GLN A 4 -9.75 2.12 -6.42
N THR A 5 -9.12 0.96 -6.33
CA THR A 5 -9.48 -0.05 -5.34
C THR A 5 -8.60 0.15 -4.12
N LEU A 6 -9.23 0.51 -3.00
CA LEU A 6 -8.59 0.64 -1.71
C LEU A 6 -8.95 -0.55 -0.83
N PHE A 7 -7.96 -1.03 -0.09
CA PHE A 7 -8.15 -2.07 0.91
C PHE A 7 -7.70 -1.54 2.27
N ILE A 8 -8.67 -1.35 3.16
CA ILE A 8 -8.41 -1.03 4.56
C ILE A 8 -8.46 -2.34 5.34
N PRO A 9 -7.36 -2.74 6.03
CA PRO A 9 -7.37 -3.95 6.84
C PRO A 9 -8.31 -3.78 8.03
N LYS A 10 -9.07 -4.84 8.36
CA LYS A 10 -9.82 -4.91 9.62
C LYS A 10 -8.83 -5.04 10.77
N ASP A 11 -9.22 -4.61 11.96
CA ASP A 11 -8.30 -4.66 13.12
C ASP A 11 -7.92 -6.07 13.55
N LYS A 12 -8.78 -7.04 13.26
CA LYS A 12 -8.53 -8.46 13.53
C LYS A 12 -7.82 -9.18 12.37
N THR A 13 -7.45 -8.49 11.28
CA THR A 13 -6.75 -9.13 10.17
C THR A 13 -5.37 -9.60 10.67
N PRO A 14 -5.04 -10.90 10.56
CA PRO A 14 -3.73 -11.40 10.94
C PRO A 14 -2.62 -10.71 10.15
N THR A 15 -1.58 -10.29 10.85
CA THR A 15 -0.35 -9.75 10.25
C THR A 15 0.79 -10.70 10.53
N LEU A 16 1.53 -11.07 9.48
CA LEU A 16 2.78 -11.81 9.64
C LEU A 16 3.80 -10.90 10.36
N LYS A 17 4.36 -11.38 11.48
CA LYS A 17 5.28 -10.58 12.31
C LYS A 17 6.58 -10.27 11.59
N GLU A 18 6.96 -11.12 10.64
CA GLU A 18 8.12 -10.97 9.77
C GLU A 18 7.92 -9.94 8.66
N ASN A 19 6.68 -9.54 8.36
CA ASN A 19 6.43 -8.52 7.35
C ASN A 19 6.87 -7.16 7.88
N VAL A 20 7.83 -6.55 7.18
CA VAL A 20 8.35 -5.24 7.50
C VAL A 20 7.98 -4.28 6.40
N PHE A 21 7.37 -3.16 6.77
CA PHE A 21 7.08 -2.06 5.88
C PHE A 21 7.45 -0.78 6.64
N THR A 22 8.32 0.04 6.06
CA THR A 22 8.81 1.26 6.69
C THR A 22 8.67 2.43 5.74
N TRP A 23 8.53 3.63 6.30
CA TRP A 23 8.63 4.87 5.55
C TRP A 23 9.23 5.96 6.41
N ASN A 24 9.72 6.99 5.76
CA ASN A 24 10.26 8.18 6.40
C ASN A 24 9.48 9.40 5.92
N LEU A 25 9.04 10.23 6.87
CA LEU A 25 8.51 11.56 6.60
C LEU A 25 9.46 12.60 7.21
N SER A 26 10.11 13.39 6.37
CA SER A 26 10.94 14.53 6.78
C SER A 26 12.02 14.19 7.82
N GLY A 27 12.65 13.03 7.71
CA GLY A 27 13.72 12.56 8.60
C GLY A 27 13.27 11.62 9.71
N ASN A 28 11.96 11.44 9.94
CA ASN A 28 11.43 10.55 10.97
C ASN A 28 11.08 9.18 10.39
N PRO A 29 11.85 8.12 10.69
CA PRO A 29 11.51 6.77 10.26
C PRO A 29 10.31 6.24 11.06
N ILE A 30 9.39 5.61 10.35
CA ILE A 30 8.17 4.98 10.87
C ILE A 30 8.16 3.54 10.38
N VAL A 31 7.83 2.63 11.30
CA VAL A 31 7.60 1.22 11.01
C VAL A 31 6.10 0.96 11.09
N ALA A 32 5.55 0.35 10.05
CA ALA A 32 4.14 -0.03 10.02
C ALA A 32 3.85 -1.03 11.15
N ASN A 33 2.72 -0.85 11.85
CA ASN A 33 2.24 -1.86 12.81
C ASN A 33 1.45 -2.98 12.10
N LYS A 34 0.97 -2.73 10.88
CA LYS A 34 0.33 -3.70 10.01
C LYS A 34 0.90 -3.57 8.59
N ALA A 35 1.27 -4.70 7.99
CA ALA A 35 1.83 -4.74 6.65
C ALA A 35 1.27 -5.94 5.87
N PHE A 36 0.80 -5.68 4.66
CA PHE A 36 0.09 -6.65 3.82
C PHE A 36 0.66 -6.71 2.41
N PHE A 37 0.68 -7.92 1.88
CA PHE A 37 0.96 -8.25 0.50
C PHE A 37 -0.04 -9.32 0.05
N TYR A 38 -0.71 -9.11 -1.08
CA TYR A 38 -1.67 -10.08 -1.63
C TYR A 38 -1.85 -9.92 -3.15
N LEU A 39 -2.34 -10.99 -3.77
CA LEU A 39 -2.83 -10.96 -5.15
C LEU A 39 -4.29 -10.55 -5.16
N HIS A 40 -4.59 -9.41 -5.77
CA HIS A 40 -5.96 -9.00 -6.04
C HIS A 40 -6.42 -9.53 -7.40
N VAL A 41 -7.65 -10.03 -7.46
CA VAL A 41 -8.35 -10.40 -8.69
C VAL A 41 -9.59 -9.53 -8.78
N PHE A 42 -9.68 -8.67 -9.80
CA PHE A 42 -10.86 -7.86 -10.04
C PHE A 42 -12.00 -8.75 -10.54
N PRO A 43 -13.04 -9.04 -9.73
CA PRO A 43 -14.00 -10.09 -10.05
C PRO A 43 -14.73 -9.90 -11.40
N PRO A 44 -15.07 -8.68 -11.84
CA PRO A 44 -15.75 -8.47 -13.11
C PRO A 44 -14.95 -8.87 -14.36
N THR A 45 -13.62 -8.68 -14.38
CA THR A 45 -12.79 -8.92 -15.58
C THR A 45 -11.79 -10.06 -15.42
N GLY A 46 -11.52 -10.49 -14.18
CA GLY A 46 -10.44 -11.43 -13.86
C GLY A 46 -9.04 -10.81 -13.91
N GLU A 47 -8.93 -9.48 -14.13
CA GLU A 47 -7.65 -8.78 -14.10
C GLU A 47 -6.98 -8.93 -12.74
N LYS A 48 -5.67 -9.16 -12.77
CA LYS A 48 -4.87 -9.44 -11.59
C LYS A 48 -3.90 -8.29 -11.32
N SER A 49 -3.73 -7.96 -10.05
CA SER A 49 -2.74 -6.98 -9.60
C SER A 49 -2.15 -7.39 -8.27
N TRP A 50 -0.85 -7.16 -8.10
CA TRP A 50 -0.20 -7.28 -6.81
C TRP A 50 -0.45 -6.02 -6.00
N ALA A 51 -0.88 -6.17 -4.75
CA ALA A 51 -1.16 -5.06 -3.86
C ALA A 51 -0.33 -5.14 -2.59
N PHE A 52 0.18 -3.99 -2.16
CA PHE A 52 1.07 -3.81 -1.03
C PHE A 52 0.52 -2.68 -0.17
N SER A 53 0.61 -2.83 1.15
CA SER A 53 0.28 -1.73 2.05
C SER A 53 0.99 -1.85 3.38
N GLY A 54 1.31 -0.70 3.97
CA GLY A 54 1.75 -0.56 5.35
C GLY A 54 0.94 0.53 6.03
N SER A 55 0.52 0.29 7.27
CA SER A 55 -0.23 1.26 8.06
C SER A 55 0.25 1.35 9.50
N THR A 56 -0.05 2.48 10.13
CA THR A 56 -0.08 2.67 11.58
C THR A 56 -1.51 2.99 12.03
N GLY A 57 -1.81 2.70 13.29
CA GLY A 57 -3.13 2.95 13.86
C GLY A 57 -4.22 1.99 13.37
N ALA A 58 -5.47 2.41 13.57
CA ALA A 58 -6.69 1.68 13.26
C ALA A 58 -7.80 2.67 12.88
N LEU A 59 -8.72 2.22 12.03
CA LEU A 59 -9.87 3.05 11.65
C LEU A 59 -10.81 3.28 12.84
N GLU A 60 -11.01 2.25 13.66
CA GLU A 60 -11.84 2.28 14.86
C GLU A 60 -11.30 3.24 15.94
N GLU A 61 -9.98 3.46 15.95
CA GLU A 61 -9.29 4.41 16.84
C GLU A 61 -9.17 5.82 16.23
N GLU A 62 -9.71 6.03 15.03
CA GLU A 62 -9.67 7.30 14.28
C GLU A 62 -8.25 7.87 14.09
N ASN A 63 -7.24 7.00 14.07
CA ASN A 63 -5.83 7.36 13.94
C ASN A 63 -5.13 6.60 12.78
N LEU A 64 -5.90 5.98 11.89
CA LEU A 64 -5.37 5.21 10.77
C LEU A 64 -4.53 6.11 9.86
N PHE A 65 -3.34 5.64 9.52
CA PHE A 65 -2.46 6.26 8.54
C PHE A 65 -1.85 5.15 7.69
N ILE A 66 -2.13 5.14 6.39
CA ILE A 66 -1.79 4.04 5.47
C ILE A 66 -1.12 4.57 4.21
N PHE A 67 -0.09 3.87 3.76
CA PHE A 67 0.38 3.91 2.38
C PHE A 67 0.07 2.59 1.71
N GLY A 68 -0.42 2.65 0.48
CA GLY A 68 -0.66 1.47 -0.31
C GLY A 68 -0.42 1.71 -1.79
N PHE A 69 -0.06 0.64 -2.48
CA PHE A 69 0.20 0.68 -3.90
C PHE A 69 -0.08 -0.67 -4.55
N SER A 70 -0.27 -0.65 -5.87
CA SER A 70 -0.45 -1.86 -6.67
C SER A 70 0.27 -1.77 -8.01
N VAL A 71 0.64 -2.93 -8.53
CA VAL A 71 1.22 -3.10 -9.87
C VAL A 71 0.51 -4.23 -10.61
N PRO A 72 0.51 -4.22 -11.95
CA PRO A 72 -0.10 -5.29 -12.75
C PRO A 72 0.56 -6.64 -12.46
N TYR A 73 -0.25 -7.71 -12.49
CA TYR A 73 0.29 -9.06 -12.55
C TYR A 73 0.79 -9.34 -13.98
N ILE A 74 2.04 -9.80 -14.11
CA ILE A 74 2.67 -10.08 -15.41
C ILE A 74 2.71 -11.60 -15.67
N SER A 75 3.35 -12.35 -14.78
CA SER A 75 3.55 -13.80 -14.89
C SER A 75 3.88 -14.42 -13.52
N GLU A 76 4.11 -15.73 -13.50
CA GLU A 76 4.63 -16.47 -12.34
C GLU A 76 6.16 -16.40 -12.20
N ASP A 77 6.87 -15.80 -13.17
CA ASP A 77 8.32 -15.67 -13.08
C ASP A 77 8.72 -14.63 -12.04
N VAL A 78 9.89 -14.85 -11.41
CA VAL A 78 10.50 -13.85 -10.53
C VAL A 78 10.77 -12.60 -11.36
N PHE A 79 10.25 -11.46 -10.92
CA PHE A 79 10.49 -10.19 -11.58
C PHE A 79 11.19 -9.21 -10.65
N ASP A 80 12.05 -8.40 -11.25
CA ASP A 80 12.82 -7.35 -10.61
C ASP A 80 12.70 -6.13 -11.52
N ASN A 81 11.80 -5.20 -11.15
CA ASN A 81 11.37 -4.13 -12.05
C ASN A 81 11.06 -2.85 -11.29
N SER A 82 11.05 -1.74 -12.03
CA SER A 82 10.66 -0.43 -11.53
C SER A 82 9.37 0.05 -12.21
N TYR A 83 8.51 0.69 -11.44
CA TYR A 83 7.25 1.25 -11.89
C TYR A 83 7.14 2.73 -11.53
N THR A 84 6.54 3.48 -12.45
CA THR A 84 6.03 4.84 -12.21
C THR A 84 4.52 4.84 -12.40
N LEU A 85 3.84 5.94 -12.05
CA LEU A 85 2.39 6.06 -12.25
C LEU A 85 1.96 5.80 -13.71
N ASP A 86 2.73 6.30 -14.68
CA ASP A 86 2.49 6.05 -16.11
C ASP A 86 2.81 4.61 -16.53
N GLY A 87 3.67 3.92 -15.76
CA GLY A 87 4.04 2.52 -15.95
C GLY A 87 3.07 1.51 -15.32
N GLY A 88 1.90 1.96 -14.86
CA GLY A 88 0.89 1.10 -14.24
C GLY A 88 0.98 0.99 -12.72
N LEU A 89 1.85 1.78 -12.06
CA LEU A 89 1.81 1.93 -10.60
C LEU A 89 0.57 2.71 -10.20
N HIS A 90 -0.18 2.17 -9.25
CA HIS A 90 -1.11 2.96 -8.46
C HIS A 90 -0.51 3.17 -7.07
N PHE A 91 -0.46 4.41 -6.60
CA PHE A 91 0.05 4.75 -5.28
C PHE A 91 -0.89 5.71 -4.57
N TYR A 92 -1.28 5.40 -3.34
CA TYR A 92 -2.15 6.23 -2.53
C TYR A 92 -1.68 6.33 -1.08
N HIS A 93 -2.15 7.40 -0.44
CA HIS A 93 -2.13 7.61 0.99
C HIS A 93 -3.57 7.70 1.49
N GLY A 94 -3.85 7.05 2.60
CA GLY A 94 -5.12 7.24 3.29
C GLY A 94 -4.91 7.55 4.77
N HIS A 95 -5.82 8.33 5.35
CA HIS A 95 -5.76 8.62 6.77
C HIS A 95 -7.14 8.96 7.36
N SER A 96 -7.28 8.74 8.66
CA SER A 96 -8.43 9.17 9.43
C SER A 96 -8.56 10.70 9.43
N ILE A 97 -9.80 11.18 9.44
CA ILE A 97 -10.16 12.59 9.59
C ILE A 97 -11.29 12.71 10.62
N PRO A 98 -11.46 13.88 11.26
CA PRO A 98 -12.64 14.13 12.09
C PRO A 98 -13.94 13.91 11.30
N ALA A 99 -14.89 13.24 11.91
CA ALA A 99 -16.22 13.00 11.37
C ALA A 99 -17.31 13.32 12.40
N PRO A 100 -18.57 13.53 11.94
CA PRO A 100 -19.71 13.62 12.85
C PRO A 100 -19.86 12.35 13.70
N GLU A 101 -20.50 12.49 14.86
CA GLU A 101 -20.79 11.37 15.76
C GLU A 101 -21.51 10.22 15.02
N GLY A 102 -21.05 8.99 15.23
CA GLY A 102 -21.57 7.79 14.59
C GLY A 102 -20.94 7.44 13.23
N PHE A 103 -19.98 8.24 12.74
CA PHE A 103 -19.25 7.97 11.50
C PHE A 103 -17.74 7.94 11.73
N TRP A 104 -17.04 7.02 11.05
CA TRP A 104 -15.59 7.12 10.90
C TRP A 104 -15.26 8.00 9.70
N GLY A 105 -14.46 9.04 9.93
CA GLY A 105 -13.94 9.88 8.87
C GLY A 105 -12.68 9.29 8.28
N TYR A 106 -12.65 9.15 6.97
CA TYR A 106 -11.48 8.63 6.26
C TYR A 106 -11.31 9.31 4.91
N ARG A 107 -10.07 9.65 4.57
CA ARG A 107 -9.70 10.31 3.31
C ARG A 107 -8.62 9.53 2.60
N VAL A 108 -8.69 9.53 1.27
CA VAL A 108 -7.72 8.92 0.38
C VAL A 108 -7.24 9.97 -0.60
N VAL A 109 -5.94 9.97 -0.86
CA VAL A 109 -5.30 10.83 -1.84
C VAL A 109 -4.33 10.00 -2.66
N THR A 110 -4.34 10.20 -3.96
CA THR A 110 -3.35 9.60 -4.85
C THR A 110 -2.09 10.43 -4.91
N ALA A 111 -0.96 9.75 -5.12
CA ALA A 111 0.29 10.44 -5.33
C ALA A 111 0.26 11.25 -6.64
N ASP A 112 0.90 12.42 -6.62
CA ASP A 112 1.15 13.23 -7.81
C ASP A 112 2.30 12.62 -8.65
N SER A 113 3.24 11.98 -7.97
CA SER A 113 4.25 11.11 -8.57
C SER A 113 4.63 10.00 -7.61
N ALA A 114 4.98 8.85 -8.16
CA ALA A 114 5.51 7.74 -7.37
C ALA A 114 6.46 6.90 -8.21
N GLU A 115 7.46 6.35 -7.53
CA GLU A 115 8.43 5.39 -8.04
C GLU A 115 8.45 4.19 -7.09
N LEU A 116 8.46 3.00 -7.67
CA LEU A 116 8.57 1.74 -6.96
C LEU A 116 9.64 0.89 -7.64
N SER A 117 10.61 0.41 -6.89
CA SER A 117 11.49 -0.68 -7.31
C SER A 117 11.14 -1.91 -6.52
N VAL A 118 10.80 -3.01 -7.19
CA VAL A 118 10.27 -4.21 -6.54
C VAL A 118 10.84 -5.46 -7.15
N ARG A 119 11.30 -6.35 -6.27
CA ARG A 119 11.56 -7.76 -6.56
C ARG A 119 10.40 -8.58 -6.03
N LEU A 120 9.71 -9.28 -6.91
CA LEU A 120 8.59 -10.15 -6.59
C LEU A 120 8.89 -11.60 -7.01
N ASP A 121 8.61 -12.54 -6.12
CA ASP A 121 8.58 -13.97 -6.40
C ASP A 121 7.12 -14.45 -6.23
N PRO A 122 6.34 -14.55 -7.32
CA PRO A 122 4.95 -15.01 -7.29
C PRO A 122 4.77 -16.39 -6.64
N VAL A 123 5.68 -17.32 -6.95
CA VAL A 123 5.63 -18.71 -6.49
C VAL A 123 5.92 -18.80 -5.00
N LYS A 124 6.95 -18.10 -4.51
CA LYS A 124 7.26 -18.02 -3.08
C LYS A 124 6.37 -17.05 -2.32
N ARG A 125 5.54 -16.29 -3.03
CA ARG A 125 4.63 -15.29 -2.47
C ARG A 125 5.37 -14.26 -1.62
N THR A 126 6.53 -13.81 -2.09
CA THR A 126 7.36 -12.81 -1.40
C THR A 126 7.58 -11.58 -2.26
N ALA A 127 7.67 -10.42 -1.61
CA ALA A 127 7.95 -9.14 -2.24
C ALA A 127 8.92 -8.32 -1.39
N SER A 128 9.91 -7.71 -2.02
CA SER A 128 10.79 -6.74 -1.37
C SER A 128 11.04 -5.57 -2.30
N GLY A 129 11.23 -4.38 -1.74
CA GLY A 129 11.48 -3.22 -2.57
C GLY A 129 11.56 -1.91 -1.82
N ASP A 130 11.71 -0.86 -2.61
CA ASP A 130 11.82 0.52 -2.18
C ASP A 130 10.79 1.36 -2.93
N PHE A 131 10.25 2.37 -2.27
CA PHE A 131 9.33 3.30 -2.89
C PHE A 131 9.62 4.75 -2.51
N ALA A 132 9.22 5.66 -3.38
CA ALA A 132 9.14 7.08 -3.12
C ALA A 132 7.85 7.63 -3.74
N ALA A 133 7.17 8.53 -3.05
CA ALA A 133 5.99 9.21 -3.59
C ALA A 133 5.97 10.69 -3.19
N VAL A 134 5.16 11.47 -3.90
CA VAL A 134 4.94 12.90 -3.68
C VAL A 134 3.43 13.15 -3.62
N PHE A 135 2.99 13.86 -2.57
CA PHE A 135 1.62 14.33 -2.38
C PHE A 135 1.64 15.83 -2.05
N ARG A 136 1.23 16.65 -3.01
CA ARG A 136 1.26 18.13 -2.99
C ARG A 136 -0.09 18.75 -3.34
N THR A 137 -0.96 18.00 -4.00
CA THR A 137 -2.31 18.45 -4.35
C THR A 137 -3.23 18.47 -3.13
N ASP A 138 -4.30 19.27 -3.15
CA ASP A 138 -5.34 19.35 -2.11
C ASP A 138 -4.85 19.66 -0.69
N GLY A 139 -3.76 20.42 -0.58
CA GLY A 139 -3.19 20.86 0.70
C GLY A 139 -2.23 19.85 1.34
N TYR A 140 -1.96 18.72 0.69
CA TYR A 140 -0.96 17.75 1.13
C TYR A 140 0.46 18.29 0.90
N ARG A 141 1.39 17.85 1.75
CA ARG A 141 2.83 18.11 1.64
C ARG A 141 3.61 16.92 2.19
N LEU A 142 3.41 15.75 1.58
CA LEU A 142 4.07 14.51 1.98
C LEU A 142 4.98 14.02 0.87
N ASP A 143 6.21 13.68 1.23
CA ASP A 143 7.20 13.09 0.31
C ASP A 143 7.75 11.78 0.93
N PRO A 144 6.92 10.74 1.14
CA PRO A 144 7.35 9.52 1.80
C PRO A 144 8.38 8.74 0.97
N ARG A 145 9.38 8.20 1.66
CA ARG A 145 10.34 7.23 1.12
C ARG A 145 10.40 6.04 2.04
N GLY A 146 10.34 4.84 1.49
CA GLY A 146 10.21 3.65 2.32
C GLY A 146 10.71 2.38 1.67
N THR A 147 10.75 1.34 2.47
CA THR A 147 11.18 0.00 2.08
C THR A 147 10.22 -1.03 2.62
N PHE A 148 10.14 -2.17 1.96
CA PHE A 148 9.32 -3.28 2.41
C PHE A 148 9.97 -4.63 2.15
N ASN A 149 9.66 -5.59 3.01
CA ASN A 149 9.93 -7.00 2.85
C ASN A 149 8.72 -7.76 3.39
N LEU A 150 7.98 -8.39 2.49
CA LEU A 150 6.65 -8.91 2.71
C LEU A 150 6.53 -10.33 2.19
N ARG A 151 5.69 -11.10 2.85
CA ARG A 151 5.24 -12.43 2.42
C ARG A 151 3.71 -12.49 2.52
N MET A 152 3.09 -13.25 1.62
CA MET A 152 1.68 -13.64 1.79
C MET A 152 1.59 -14.82 2.73
N ASP A 153 0.61 -14.78 3.64
CA ASP A 153 0.30 -15.95 4.47
C ASP A 153 -0.14 -17.13 3.58
N ASP A 154 0.24 -18.34 3.97
CA ASP A 154 -0.15 -19.57 3.29
C ASP A 154 -1.65 -19.88 3.54
N GLN A 155 -2.31 -19.11 4.41
CA GLN A 155 -3.73 -19.27 4.79
C GLN A 155 -4.75 -18.48 3.95
N ASN A 156 -4.34 -17.85 2.84
CA ASN A 156 -5.25 -17.25 1.85
C ASN A 156 -5.05 -17.85 0.44
#